data_AF-A0A855Y8Y6-F1
#
_entry.id   AF-A0A855Y8Y6-F1
#
_cell.length_a   1.000
_cell.length_b   1.000
_cell.length_c   1.000
_cell.angle_alpha   90.00
_cell.angle_beta   90.00
_cell.angle_gamma   90.00
#
_symmetry.space_group_name_H-M   'P 1'
#
loop_
_entity.id
_entity.type
_entity.pdbx_description
1 polymer ?
#
loop_
_entity_poly.entity_id
_entity_poly.type
_entity_poly.pdbx_seq_one_letter_code
_entity_poly.pdbx_strand_id
1 'polypeptide(L)'
;MTISKREEWTRKLKRKAFKYKWAKLYIACEEINMIWKEPHVEEFREMWKAGLSIREIAEYFDRGTDEVMILAMDQAKQKLIKSRPGGVWGV
;
A
#
# COMPACT_ATOMS: atom_id res chain seq x y z
N MET A 1 -21.44 30.61 38.10
CA MET A 1 -20.83 31.19 36.89
C MET A 1 -21.08 30.23 35.73
N THR A 2 -22.06 30.56 34.88
CA THR A 2 -22.56 29.64 33.84
C THR A 2 -21.64 29.74 32.62
N ILE A 3 -20.94 28.66 32.31
CA ILE A 3 -20.07 28.60 31.12
C ILE A 3 -20.95 28.78 29.89
N SER A 4 -20.57 29.72 29.02
CA SER A 4 -21.31 30.00 27.79
C SER A 4 -21.27 28.79 26.87
N LYS A 5 -22.37 28.51 26.16
CA LYS A 5 -22.45 27.42 25.17
C LYS A 5 -21.25 27.46 24.20
N ARG A 6 -20.78 28.66 23.84
CA ARG A 6 -19.58 28.89 23.00
C ARG A 6 -18.28 28.36 23.63
N GLU A 7 -18.11 28.53 24.93
CA GLU A 7 -16.94 28.08 25.69
C GLU A 7 -16.94 26.54 25.84
N GLU A 8 -18.11 25.94 26.00
CA GLU A 8 -18.26 24.49 26.01
C GLU A 8 -17.89 23.87 24.64
N TRP A 9 -18.38 24.47 23.55
CA TRP A 9 -18.05 24.06 22.18
C TRP A 9 -16.55 24.17 21.88
N THR A 10 -15.93 25.30 22.26
CA THR A 10 -14.47 25.46 22.08
C THR A 10 -13.68 24.46 22.91
N ARG A 11 -14.11 24.12 24.13
CA ARG A 11 -13.46 23.09 24.95
C ARG A 11 -13.56 21.69 24.32
N LYS A 12 -14.72 21.34 23.75
CA LYS A 12 -14.91 20.08 23.00
C LYS A 12 -14.00 20.02 21.77
N LEU A 13 -13.92 21.09 21.00
CA LEU A 13 -13.06 21.16 19.81
C LEU A 13 -11.58 21.04 20.17
N LYS A 14 -11.12 21.74 21.21
CA LYS A 14 -9.73 21.64 21.70
C LYS A 14 -9.39 20.23 22.18
N ARG A 15 -10.28 19.55 22.92
CA ARG A 15 -10.08 18.14 23.34
C ARG A 15 -10.06 17.17 22.17
N LYS A 16 -10.93 17.36 21.18
CA LYS A 16 -10.96 16.54 19.97
C LYS A 16 -9.67 16.73 19.17
N ALA A 17 -9.27 17.98 18.90
CA ALA A 17 -8.02 18.31 18.22
C ALA A 17 -6.78 17.77 18.98
N PHE A 18 -6.76 17.85 20.31
CA PHE A 18 -5.70 17.27 21.13
C PHE A 18 -5.66 15.74 21.00
N LYS A 19 -6.81 15.05 21.05
CA LYS A 19 -6.89 13.60 20.83
C LYS A 19 -6.32 13.19 19.45
N TYR A 20 -6.55 13.98 18.40
CA TYR A 20 -5.97 13.73 17.07
C TYR A 20 -4.49 14.13 16.97
N LYS A 21 -4.05 15.17 17.69
CA LYS A 21 -2.65 15.61 17.75
C LYS A 21 -1.74 14.57 18.43
N TRP A 22 -2.29 13.74 19.32
CA TRP A 22 -1.57 12.66 20.03
C TRP A 22 -2.08 11.25 19.67
N ALA A 23 -2.90 11.11 18.63
CA ALA A 23 -3.22 9.79 18.10
C ALA A 23 -1.92 9.21 17.53
N LYS A 24 -1.48 8.07 18.05
CA LYS A 24 -0.36 7.32 17.46
C LYS A 24 -0.69 7.11 15.98
N LEU A 25 0.15 7.66 15.10
CA LEU A 25 0.01 7.47 13.66
C LEU A 25 0.25 5.99 13.37
N TYR A 26 -0.69 5.36 12.67
CA TYR A 26 -0.49 4.03 12.10
C TYR A 26 -0.25 4.22 10.62
N ILE A 27 0.96 3.88 10.17
CA ILE A 27 1.32 3.85 8.76
C ILE A 27 1.23 2.39 8.34
N ALA A 28 0.25 2.06 7.49
CA ALA A 28 0.17 0.72 6.94
C ALA A 28 1.38 0.45 6.03
N CYS A 29 1.96 -0.74 6.14
CA CYS A 29 3.09 -1.19 5.32
C CYS A 29 4.36 -0.34 5.48
N GLU A 30 4.61 0.23 6.67
CA GLU A 30 5.80 1.06 6.94
C GLU A 30 7.11 0.30 6.69
N GLU A 31 7.10 -1.00 6.93
CA GLU A 31 8.22 -1.93 6.79
C GLU A 31 8.44 -2.46 5.37
N ILE A 32 7.48 -2.26 4.45
CA ILE A 32 7.55 -2.81 3.09
C ILE A 32 8.49 -1.95 2.23
N ASN A 33 9.52 -2.55 1.64
CA ASN A 33 10.40 -1.85 0.73
C ASN A 33 9.77 -1.75 -0.67
N MET A 34 9.36 -0.55 -1.08
CA MET A 34 8.73 -0.32 -2.39
C MET A 34 9.71 0.18 -3.46
N ILE A 35 11.02 0.14 -3.18
CA ILE A 35 12.05 0.57 -4.14
C ILE A 35 12.31 -0.55 -5.14
N TRP A 36 12.23 -0.21 -6.43
CA TRP A 36 12.52 -1.10 -7.55
C TRP A 36 13.48 -0.43 -8.50
N LYS A 37 14.43 -1.21 -9.04
CA LYS A 37 15.22 -0.78 -10.19
C LYS A 37 14.36 -0.93 -11.44
N GLU A 38 14.44 0.02 -12.37
CA GLU A 38 13.67 -0.05 -13.62
C GLU A 38 13.82 -1.41 -14.35
N PRO A 39 15.02 -2.01 -14.51
CA PRO A 39 15.16 -3.31 -15.15
C PRO A 39 14.38 -4.43 -14.45
N HIS A 40 14.29 -4.43 -13.11
CA HIS A 40 13.52 -5.43 -12.37
C HIS A 40 12.02 -5.25 -12.60
N VAL A 41 11.55 -4.02 -12.82
CA VAL A 41 10.14 -3.76 -13.17
C VAL A 41 9.84 -4.30 -14.58
N GLU A 42 10.78 -4.17 -15.52
CA GLU A 42 10.61 -4.74 -16.86
C GLU A 42 10.56 -6.27 -16.82
N GLU A 43 11.48 -6.87 -16.07
CA GLU A 43 11.55 -8.31 -15.85
C GLU A 43 10.27 -8.85 -15.16
N PHE A 44 9.78 -8.14 -14.15
CA PHE A 44 8.48 -8.43 -13.54
C PHE A 44 7.35 -8.51 -14.58
N ARG A 45 7.31 -7.58 -15.55
CA ARG A 45 6.27 -7.57 -16.60
C ARG A 45 6.39 -8.79 -17.52
N GLU A 46 7.61 -9.18 -17.87
CA GLU A 46 7.84 -10.39 -18.68
C GLU A 46 7.42 -11.65 -17.93
N MET A 47 7.77 -11.77 -16.64
CA MET A 47 7.33 -12.90 -15.80
C MET A 47 5.81 -12.93 -15.62
N TRP A 48 5.18 -11.76 -15.43
CA TRP A 48 3.73 -11.64 -15.35
C TRP A 48 3.06 -12.14 -16.63
N LYS A 49 3.58 -11.73 -17.79
CA LYS A 49 3.10 -12.12 -19.12
C LYS A 49 3.33 -13.62 -19.38
N ALA A 50 4.41 -14.18 -18.87
CA ALA A 50 4.69 -15.62 -18.92
C ALA A 50 3.79 -16.46 -17.99
N GLY A 51 2.96 -15.82 -17.16
CA GLY A 51 1.96 -16.49 -16.34
C GLY A 51 2.45 -16.91 -14.95
N LEU A 52 3.64 -16.51 -14.52
CA LEU A 52 4.16 -16.86 -13.20
C LEU A 52 3.34 -16.21 -12.08
N SER A 53 3.06 -16.95 -11.01
CA SER A 53 2.40 -16.44 -9.82
C SER A 53 3.23 -15.36 -9.11
N ILE A 54 2.58 -14.51 -8.32
CA ILE A 54 3.29 -13.50 -7.50
C ILE A 54 4.31 -14.16 -6.57
N ARG A 55 4.02 -15.37 -6.07
CA ARG A 55 4.92 -16.13 -5.20
C ARG A 55 6.19 -16.55 -5.94
N GLU A 56 6.07 -17.11 -7.14
CA GLU A 56 7.23 -17.49 -7.95
C GLU A 56 8.08 -16.28 -8.33
N ILE A 57 7.43 -15.15 -8.64
CA ILE A 57 8.13 -13.89 -8.94
C ILE A 57 8.84 -13.34 -7.69
N ALA A 58 8.23 -13.44 -6.51
CA ALA A 58 8.85 -13.05 -5.25
C ALA A 58 10.05 -13.92 -4.89
N GLU A 59 9.93 -15.24 -5.09
CA GLU A 59 11.03 -16.19 -4.92
C GLU A 59 12.20 -15.86 -5.87
N TYR A 60 11.91 -15.47 -7.11
CA TYR A 60 12.94 -15.07 -8.07
C TYR A 60 13.71 -13.81 -7.67
N PHE A 61 13.02 -12.78 -7.18
CA PHE A 61 13.65 -11.54 -6.75
C PHE A 61 14.28 -11.60 -5.35
N ASP A 62 14.08 -12.70 -4.60
CA ASP A 62 14.39 -12.82 -3.17
C ASP A 62 13.73 -11.69 -2.35
N ARG A 63 12.42 -11.52 -2.56
CA ARG A 63 11.63 -10.41 -1.99
C ARG A 63 10.34 -10.88 -1.32
N GLY A 64 9.74 -9.99 -0.52
CA GLY A 64 8.43 -10.25 0.09
C GLY A 64 7.33 -10.40 -0.96
N THR A 65 6.43 -11.37 -0.76
CA THR A 65 5.27 -11.58 -1.65
C THR A 65 4.37 -10.34 -1.69
N ASP A 66 4.27 -9.62 -0.58
CA ASP A 66 3.58 -8.35 -0.41
C ASP A 66 4.23 -7.21 -1.22
N GLU A 67 5.56 -7.13 -1.25
CA GLU A 67 6.31 -6.18 -2.08
C GLU A 67 6.00 -6.36 -3.57
N VAL A 68 6.01 -7.61 -4.04
CA VAL A 68 5.70 -7.95 -5.44
C VAL A 68 4.21 -7.74 -5.73
N MET A 69 3.32 -8.02 -4.78
CA MET A 69 1.89 -7.75 -4.90
C MET A 69 1.59 -6.25 -5.05
N ILE A 70 2.28 -5.40 -4.28
CA ILE A 70 2.15 -3.95 -4.37
C ILE A 70 2.67 -3.44 -5.72
N LEU A 71 3.79 -3.98 -6.21
CA LEU A 71 4.28 -3.70 -7.58
C LEU A 71 3.22 -4.09 -8.62
N ALA A 72 2.63 -5.28 -8.52
CA ALA A 72 1.59 -5.72 -9.44
C ALA A 72 0.37 -4.78 -9.43
N MET A 73 -0.06 -4.34 -8.24
CA MET A 73 -1.15 -3.38 -8.09
C MET A 73 -0.81 -2.04 -8.78
N ASP A 74 0.41 -1.52 -8.59
CA ASP A 74 0.88 -0.31 -9.22
C ASP A 74 0.91 -0.43 -10.76
N GLN A 75 1.55 -1.47 -11.28
CA GLN A 75 1.63 -1.71 -12.72
C GLN A 75 0.25 -1.93 -13.36
N ALA A 76 -0.71 -2.54 -12.64
CA ALA A 76 -2.08 -2.70 -13.10
C ALA A 76 -2.83 -1.36 -13.15
N LYS A 77 -2.68 -0.49 -12.14
CA LYS A 77 -3.25 0.86 -12.15
C LYS A 77 -2.73 1.70 -13.31
N GLN A 78 -1.44 1.54 -13.64
CA GLN A 78 -0.80 2.18 -14.79
C GLN A 78 -1.15 1.51 -16.14
N LYS A 79 -1.92 0.42 -16.13
CA LYS A 79 -2.28 -0.38 -17.32
C LYS A 79 -1.07 -0.97 -18.06
N LEU A 80 0.04 -1.19 -17.36
CA LEU A 80 1.27 -1.78 -17.89
C LEU A 80 1.23 -3.31 -17.90
N ILE A 81 0.37 -3.90 -17.06
CA ILE A 81 0.07 -5.33 -17.06
C ILE A 81 -1.43 -5.57 -17.28
N LYS A 82 -1.77 -6.71 -17.88
CA LYS A 82 -3.16 -7.11 -18.16
C LYS A 82 -3.66 -8.11 -17.11
N SER A 83 -4.98 -8.13 -16.92
CA SER A 83 -5.63 -9.21 -16.17
C SER A 83 -5.38 -10.56 -16.86
N ARG A 84 -5.22 -11.61 -16.06
CA ARG A 84 -4.93 -12.98 -16.50
C ARG A 84 -5.80 -13.97 -15.72
N PRO A 85 -6.12 -15.17 -16.26
CA PRO A 85 -7.13 -16.07 -15.68
C PRO A 85 -6.98 -16.38 -14.19
N GLY A 86 -5.78 -16.72 -13.72
CA GLY A 86 -5.53 -16.98 -12.29
C GLY A 86 -5.07 -15.75 -11.49
N GLY A 87 -5.01 -14.56 -12.11
CA GLY A 87 -4.66 -13.32 -11.43
C GLY A 87 -3.32 -13.40 -10.72
N VAL A 88 -3.31 -13.21 -9.40
CA VAL A 88 -2.08 -13.28 -8.59
C VAL A 88 -1.50 -14.69 -8.46
N TRP A 89 -2.31 -15.71 -8.72
CA TRP A 89 -1.94 -17.12 -8.57
C TRP A 89 -1.25 -17.71 -9.79
N GLY A 90 -1.11 -16.95 -10.88
CA GLY A 90 -0.51 -17.40 -12.14
C GLY A 90 -1.56 -17.71 -13.20
N VAL A 91 -1.17 -18.39 -14.28
CA VAL A 91 -2.07 -18.88 -15.36
C VAL A 91 -2.06 -20.39 -15.38
#